data_AF-A0A497K659-F1
#
_entry.id   AF-A0A497K659-F1
#
_cell.length_a   1.000
_cell.length_b   1.000
_cell.length_c   1.000
_cell.angle_alpha   90.00
_cell.angle_beta   90.00
_cell.angle_gamma   90.00
#
_symmetry.space_group_name_H-M   'P 1'
#
loop_
_entity.id
_entity.type
_entity.pdbx_description
1 polymer ?
#
loop_
_entity_poly.entity_id
_entity_poly.type
_entity_poly.pdbx_seq_one_letter_code
_entity_poly.pdbx_strand_id
1 'polypeptide(L)'
;MDYEGRLSRVREAMREKGIALMYLRRGANLFYLTGIKRKGPELTDSNSYGDYIHGAYITLTGGITVVAPRMGASGWQRQAEGKPWIT
;
A
#
# COMPACT_ATOMS: atom_id res chain seq x y z
N MET A 1 -0.73 12.32 10.52
CA MET A 1 0.21 11.19 10.77
C MET A 1 1.46 11.45 9.98
N ASP A 2 2.64 11.20 10.57
CA ASP A 2 3.93 11.27 9.87
C ASP A 2 4.12 10.02 9.00
N TYR A 3 3.83 10.12 7.70
CA TYR A 3 4.05 9.02 6.74
C TYR A 3 5.43 9.09 6.11
N GLU A 4 5.94 10.30 5.88
CA GLU A 4 7.26 10.51 5.27
C GLU A 4 8.39 9.97 6.15
N GLY A 5 8.38 10.26 7.45
CA GLY A 5 9.37 9.73 8.39
C GLY A 5 9.25 8.22 8.61
N ARG A 6 8.05 7.63 8.46
CA ARG A 6 7.86 6.18 8.47
C ARG A 6 8.45 5.52 7.22
N LEU A 7 8.20 6.11 6.05
CA LEU A 7 8.75 5.64 4.78
C LEU A 7 10.27 5.80 4.73
N SER A 8 10.82 6.88 5.27
CA SER A 8 12.28 7.06 5.37
C SER A 8 12.92 5.93 6.16
N ARG A 9 12.42 5.66 7.38
CA ARG A 9 12.93 4.59 8.25
C ARG A 9 12.81 3.20 7.63
N VAL A 10 11.69 2.90 6.95
CA VAL A 10 11.55 1.59 6.30
C VAL A 10 12.53 1.44 5.13
N ARG A 11 12.80 2.53 4.39
CA ARG A 11 13.78 2.52 3.29
C ARG A 11 15.21 2.39 3.81
N GLU A 12 15.54 2.97 4.97
CA GLU A 12 16.82 2.72 5.65
C GLU A 12 16.98 1.24 5.99
N ALA A 13 15.99 0.64 6.65
CA ALA A 13 16.02 -0.78 6.97
C ALA A 13 16.09 -1.68 5.71
N MET A 14 15.42 -1.28 4.62
CA MET A 14 15.52 -1.96 3.33
C MET A 14 16.95 -1.86 2.77
N ARG A 15 17.60 -0.69 2.83
CA ARG A 15 19.00 -0.51 2.38
C ARG A 15 19.96 -1.39 3.18
N GLU A 16 19.86 -1.38 4.50
CA GLU A 16 20.70 -2.19 5.39
C GLU A 16 20.59 -3.69 5.10
N LYS A 17 19.40 -4.14 4.68
CA LYS A 17 19.12 -5.55 4.39
C LYS A 17 19.29 -5.93 2.91
N GLY A 18 19.71 -5.01 2.05
CA GLY A 18 19.81 -5.25 0.60
C GLY A 18 18.46 -5.53 -0.08
N ILE A 19 17.35 -5.01 0.46
CA ILE A 19 16.00 -5.20 -0.09
C ILE A 19 15.71 -4.07 -1.09
N ALA A 20 15.68 -4.40 -2.38
CA ALA A 20 15.40 -3.41 -3.43
C ALA A 20 13.91 -3.04 -3.55
N LEU A 21 13.02 -3.98 -3.20
CA LEU A 21 11.57 -3.86 -3.37
C LEU A 21 10.84 -4.58 -2.24
N MET A 22 9.87 -3.91 -1.62
CA MET A 22 9.01 -4.52 -0.62
C MET A 22 7.57 -4.51 -1.09
N TYR A 23 6.92 -5.68 -1.05
CA TYR A 23 5.48 -5.79 -1.29
C TYR A 23 4.74 -5.92 0.04
N LEU A 24 3.71 -5.09 0.22
CA LEU A 24 2.80 -5.20 1.36
C LEU A 24 1.37 -5.39 0.88
N ARG A 25 0.76 -6.50 1.33
CA ARG A 25 -0.68 -6.69 1.16
C ARG A 25 -1.46 -5.60 1.88
N ARG A 26 -2.68 -5.34 1.41
CA ARG A 26 -3.62 -4.45 2.11
C ARG A 26 -3.81 -4.93 3.55
N GLY A 27 -3.49 -4.08 4.52
CA GLY A 27 -3.46 -4.48 5.92
C GLY A 27 -2.88 -3.41 6.83
N ALA A 28 -2.58 -3.79 8.07
CA ALA A 28 -2.08 -2.87 9.10
C ALA A 28 -0.73 -2.24 8.72
N ASN A 29 0.20 -3.02 8.15
CA ASN A 29 1.53 -2.52 7.77
C ASN A 29 1.45 -1.51 6.62
N LEU A 30 0.66 -1.82 5.59
CA LEU A 30 0.43 -0.89 4.49
C LEU A 30 -0.26 0.39 4.98
N PHE A 31 -1.26 0.27 5.84
CA PHE A 31 -1.93 1.42 6.46
C PHE A 31 -0.96 2.27 7.29
N TYR A 32 -0.12 1.64 8.11
CA TYR A 32 0.86 2.33 8.93
C TYR A 32 1.82 3.17 8.10
N LEU A 33 2.35 2.61 7.01
CA LEU A 33 3.34 3.29 6.17
C LEU A 33 2.74 4.33 5.21
N THR A 34 1.52 4.09 4.72
CA THR A 34 1.00 4.85 3.56
C THR A 34 -0.34 5.54 3.80
N GLY A 35 -1.01 5.21 4.91
CA GLY A 35 -2.37 5.65 5.21
C GLY A 35 -3.45 5.02 4.32
N ILE A 36 -3.13 4.06 3.43
CA ILE A 36 -4.13 3.29 2.68
C ILE A 36 -4.94 2.46 3.67
N LYS A 37 -6.24 2.76 3.80
CA LYS A 37 -7.09 2.11 4.80
C LYS A 37 -7.23 0.60 4.54
N ARG A 38 -7.23 -0.16 5.63
CA ARG A 38 -7.62 -1.58 5.64
C ARG A 38 -9.03 -1.73 5.02
N LYS A 39 -9.30 -2.88 4.39
CA LYS A 39 -10.70 -3.23 4.07
C LYS A 39 -11.41 -3.39 5.42
N GLY A 40 -12.57 -2.75 5.57
CA GLY A 40 -13.40 -2.91 6.77
C GLY A 40 -13.93 -4.34 6.86
N PRO A 41 -14.54 -4.73 8.00
CA PRO A 41 -15.28 -5.98 8.05
C PRO A 41 -16.36 -5.95 6.97
N GLU A 42 -16.32 -6.91 6.05
CA GLU A 42 -17.36 -7.07 5.06
C GLU A 42 -18.59 -7.68 5.75
N LEU A 43 -19.75 -7.08 5.58
CA LEU A 43 -21.01 -7.62 6.14
C LEU A 43 -21.53 -8.83 5.34
N THR A 44 -20.94 -9.09 4.17
CA THR A 44 -21.18 -10.25 3.28
C THR A 44 -19.87 -10.60 2.58
N ASP A 45 -19.63 -11.88 2.31
CA ASP A 45 -18.38 -12.35 1.69
C ASP A 45 -18.29 -11.85 0.23
N SER A 46 -17.51 -10.79 -0.01
CA SER A 46 -17.34 -10.15 -1.31
C SER A 46 -15.89 -10.26 -1.76
N ASN A 47 -15.41 -11.49 -1.90
CA ASN A 47 -14.20 -11.75 -2.66
C ASN A 47 -14.44 -11.41 -4.13
N SER A 48 -14.01 -10.22 -4.54
CA SER A 48 -13.98 -9.85 -5.94
C SER A 48 -12.86 -10.63 -6.63
N TYR A 49 -13.08 -11.14 -7.85
CA TYR A 49 -12.03 -11.79 -8.62
C TYR A 49 -10.78 -10.91 -8.68
N GLY A 50 -9.63 -11.43 -8.21
CA GLY A 50 -8.36 -10.69 -8.14
C GLY A 50 -7.99 -10.15 -6.76
N ASP A 51 -8.88 -10.19 -5.76
CA ASP A 51 -8.58 -9.68 -4.40
C ASP A 51 -7.43 -10.42 -3.68
N TYR A 52 -6.95 -11.55 -4.22
CA TYR A 52 -5.82 -12.30 -3.65
C TYR A 52 -4.45 -11.61 -3.86
N ILE A 53 -4.29 -10.72 -4.86
CA ILE A 53 -3.05 -9.96 -5.12
C ILE A 53 -3.35 -8.46 -5.14
N HIS A 54 -3.68 -7.91 -3.97
CA HIS A 54 -3.89 -6.48 -3.82
C HIS A 54 -3.07 -5.87 -2.66
N GLY A 55 -2.43 -4.72 -2.92
CA GLY A 55 -1.41 -4.19 -2.03
C GLY A 55 -0.61 -3.07 -2.68
N ALA A 56 0.62 -2.89 -2.22
CA ALA A 56 1.52 -1.92 -2.82
C ALA A 56 2.98 -2.38 -2.82
N TYR A 57 3.68 -1.96 -3.86
CA TYR A 57 5.13 -2.03 -3.95
C TYR A 57 5.76 -0.74 -3.43
N ILE A 58 6.73 -0.89 -2.55
CA ILE A 58 7.50 0.21 -1.96
C ILE A 58 8.95 0.06 -2.45
N THR A 59 9.42 1.09 -3.14
CA THR A 59 10.78 1.16 -3.68
C THR A 59 11.69 1.98 -2.74
N LEU A 60 13.01 1.87 -2.96
CA LEU A 60 14.01 2.60 -2.19
C LEU A 60 13.99 4.12 -2.40
N THR A 61 13.60 4.57 -3.60
CA THR A 61 13.76 5.98 -4.03
C THR A 61 12.52 6.56 -4.70
N GLY A 62 11.65 5.75 -5.28
CA GLY A 62 10.48 6.19 -6.04
C GLY A 62 9.18 6.19 -5.23
N GLY A 63 8.07 6.50 -5.90
CA GLY A 63 6.72 6.40 -5.34
C GLY A 63 6.34 4.96 -4.96
N ILE A 64 5.20 4.86 -4.29
CA ILE A 64 4.56 3.61 -3.91
C ILE A 64 3.57 3.24 -5.01
N THR A 65 3.79 2.11 -5.67
CA THR A 65 2.89 1.63 -6.73
C THR A 65 1.82 0.73 -6.14
N VAL A 66 0.56 1.11 -6.32
CA VAL A 66 -0.58 0.30 -5.87
C VAL A 66 -0.92 -0.77 -6.91
N VAL A 67 -1.11 -2.00 -6.44
CA VAL A 67 -1.66 -3.10 -7.23
C VAL A 67 -3.05 -3.41 -6.71
N ALA A 68 -4.04 -3.28 -7.59
CA ALA A 68 -5.44 -3.49 -7.25
C ALA A 68 -6.19 -4.15 -8.40
N PRO A 69 -7.23 -4.95 -8.12
CA PRO A 69 -8.12 -5.46 -9.16
C PRO A 69 -8.82 -4.30 -9.86
N ARG A 70 -9.01 -4.44 -11.18
CA ARG A 70 -9.76 -3.44 -11.97
C ARG A 70 -11.16 -3.23 -11.37
N MET A 71 -11.82 -4.33 -10.99
CA MET A 71 -13.06 -4.30 -10.23
C MET A 71 -12.76 -3.82 -8.81
N GLY A 72 -13.14 -2.58 -8.48
CA GLY A 72 -12.81 -1.96 -7.19
C GLY A 72 -11.64 -0.97 -7.23
N ALA A 73 -11.02 -0.74 -8.39
CA ALA A 73 -9.93 0.22 -8.56
C ALA A 73 -10.31 1.65 -8.13
N SER A 74 -11.57 2.05 -8.30
CA SER A 74 -12.08 3.37 -7.84
C SER A 74 -11.97 3.54 -6.32
N GLY A 75 -12.09 2.46 -5.54
CA GLY A 75 -11.85 2.48 -4.11
C GLY A 75 -10.39 2.76 -3.77
N TRP A 76 -9.46 2.23 -4.55
CA TRP A 76 -8.03 2.44 -4.40
C TRP A 76 -7.57 3.82 -4.87
N GLN A 77 -8.12 4.33 -5.98
CA GLN A 77 -7.88 5.69 -6.47
C GLN A 77 -8.25 6.73 -5.41
N ARG A 78 -9.45 6.61 -4.81
CA ARG A 78 -9.87 7.47 -3.69
C ARG A 78 -8.96 7.36 -2.46
N GLN A 79 -8.32 6.20 -2.25
CA GLN A 79 -7.33 6.05 -1.19
C GLN A 79 -6.00 6.72 -1.53
N ALA A 80 -5.66 6.91 -2.81
CA ALA A 80 -4.43 7.56 -3.26
C ALA A 80 -4.54 9.09 -3.32
N GLU A 81 -5.75 9.63 -3.45
CA GLU A 81 -6.01 11.08 -3.45
C GLU A 81 -5.38 11.79 -2.24
N GLY A 82 -4.67 12.88 -2.50
CA GLY A 82 -4.00 13.69 -1.48
C GLY A 82 -2.74 13.06 -0.86
N LYS A 83 -2.22 11.95 -1.42
CA LYS A 83 -1.03 11.25 -0.93
C LYS A 83 0.08 11.25 -2.00
N PRO A 84 0.96 12.28 -2.02
CA PRO A 84 1.94 12.46 -3.10
C PRO A 84 2.99 11.35 -3.21
N TRP A 85 3.11 10.49 -2.20
CA TRP A 85 4.00 9.32 -2.22
C TRP A 85 3.39 8.09 -2.89
N ILE A 86 2.12 8.12 -3.33
CA ILE A 86 1.46 7.02 -4.06
C ILE A 86 1.40 7.37 -5.54
N THR A 87 1.69 6.38 -6.40
CA THR A 87 1.64 6.47 -7.86
C THR A 87 0.70 5.41 -8.42
#